data_AF-Q649S4-F1
#
_entry.id   AF-Q649S4-F1
#
_cell.length_a   1.000
_cell.length_b   1.000
_cell.length_c   1.000
_cell.angle_alpha   90.00
_cell.angle_beta   90.00
_cell.angle_gamma   90.00
#
_symmetry.space_group_name_H-M   'P 1'
#
loop_
_entity.id
_entity.type
_entity.pdbx_description
1 polymer ?
#
loop_
_entity_poly.entity_id
_entity_poly.type
_entity_poly.pdbx_seq_one_letter_code
_entity_poly.pdbx_strand_id
1 'polypeptide(L)'
;MIHKMAVITERIRKCPECGSKNVITDSRHAELYCADCGIVIAENIVDLGPEWRSYDEEQASKRIRTGPPMSYRIHDKGLGTPTPGLPARTRRLRGISIDSSDKTLAFALVEIDRMACALGLPNNIKEATSVLYRKAMKRGLIKGRSIEELVSAMLYITCRQYGVPRTLKEMAEVSRSPLKKIRRAYIFLLRRLEIKLAPADPARYIPRFCSKLGLSAEIREKAMVILQDDDGTGMAKGWGPIGTAAAAIYIATVLSGEYRTEKEIAKVAGTTEITIRDRYKELVKRLNIDVLSPSGDGKFLGVGIV
;
A
#
# COMPACT_ATOMS: atom_id res chain seq x y z
N MET A 1 23.88 -52.45 3.02
CA MET A 1 22.57 -51.77 3.12
C MET A 1 22.73 -50.50 3.92
N ILE A 2 23.15 -49.41 3.27
CA ILE A 2 23.17 -48.07 3.87
C ILE A 2 22.30 -47.23 2.94
N HIS A 3 21.03 -47.04 3.29
CA HIS A 3 20.18 -46.09 2.62
C HIS A 3 20.80 -44.71 2.81
N LYS A 4 21.32 -44.15 1.72
CA LYS A 4 21.69 -42.73 1.63
C LYS A 4 20.44 -41.92 2.03
N MET A 5 20.49 -41.30 3.20
CA MET A 5 19.65 -40.14 3.53
C MET A 5 20.06 -39.04 2.56
N ALA A 6 19.46 -39.05 1.37
CA ALA A 6 19.61 -37.99 0.41
C ALA A 6 18.92 -36.77 0.99
N VAL A 7 19.71 -35.85 1.53
CA VAL A 7 19.28 -34.50 1.84
C VAL A 7 18.70 -33.91 0.55
N ILE A 8 17.38 -33.77 0.48
CA ILE A 8 16.65 -33.24 -0.67
C ILE A 8 16.90 -31.73 -0.71
N THR A 9 18.10 -31.32 -1.12
CA THR A 9 18.44 -29.94 -1.47
C THR A 9 18.34 -29.67 -2.97
N GLU A 10 18.18 -30.72 -3.79
CA GLU A 10 17.94 -30.59 -5.22
C GLU A 10 16.44 -30.63 -5.51
N ARG A 11 15.91 -29.58 -6.13
CA ARG A 11 14.52 -29.55 -6.59
C ARG A 11 14.37 -30.60 -7.70
N ILE A 12 13.92 -31.80 -7.36
CA ILE A 12 13.61 -32.85 -8.33
C ILE A 12 12.43 -32.37 -9.18
N ARG A 13 12.71 -31.98 -10.43
CA ARG A 13 11.72 -31.41 -11.37
C ARG A 13 11.27 -32.39 -12.45
N LYS A 14 11.82 -33.60 -12.46
CA LYS A 14 11.55 -34.62 -13.47
C LYS A 14 11.49 -35.99 -12.80
N CYS A 15 10.59 -36.83 -13.28
CA CYS A 15 10.55 -38.23 -12.92
C CYS A 15 11.76 -38.98 -13.50
N PRO A 16 12.46 -39.82 -12.72
CA PRO A 16 13.60 -40.60 -13.20
C PRO A 16 13.20 -41.68 -14.23
N GLU A 17 11.99 -42.24 -14.11
CA GLU A 17 11.51 -43.32 -15.00
C GLU A 17 10.89 -42.80 -16.30
N CYS A 18 9.83 -41.99 -16.22
CA CYS A 18 9.09 -41.55 -17.42
C CYS A 18 9.57 -40.20 -17.98
N GLY A 19 10.52 -39.52 -17.32
CA GLY A 19 11.02 -38.20 -17.74
C GLY A 19 10.00 -37.06 -17.64
N SER A 20 8.78 -37.33 -17.15
CA SER A 20 7.73 -36.31 -17.08
C SER A 20 8.06 -35.23 -16.02
N LYS A 21 7.50 -34.04 -16.21
CA LYS A 21 7.63 -32.89 -15.29
C LYS A 21 6.48 -32.82 -14.28
N ASN A 22 5.54 -33.74 -14.37
CA ASN A 22 4.31 -33.75 -13.58
C ASN A 22 4.54 -34.43 -12.23
N VAL A 23 5.31 -33.76 -11.38
CA VAL A 23 5.69 -34.23 -10.06
C VAL A 23 4.85 -33.49 -9.02
N ILE A 24 4.07 -34.25 -8.25
CA ILE A 24 3.14 -33.74 -7.24
C ILE A 24 3.68 -34.10 -5.85
N THR A 25 3.54 -33.17 -4.91
CA THR A 25 3.84 -33.41 -3.49
C THR A 25 2.54 -33.73 -2.75
N ASP A 26 2.43 -34.94 -2.19
CA ASP A 26 1.37 -35.28 -1.26
C ASP A 26 1.77 -34.90 0.17
N SER A 27 1.11 -33.87 0.71
CA SER A 27 1.34 -33.43 2.08
C SER A 27 0.81 -34.39 3.15
N ARG A 28 -0.11 -35.31 2.81
CA ARG A 28 -0.68 -36.26 3.79
C ARG A 28 0.24 -37.42 4.07
N HIS A 29 0.85 -37.98 3.02
CA HIS A 29 1.78 -39.09 3.12
C HIS A 29 3.25 -38.63 3.18
N ALA A 30 3.50 -37.32 3.00
CA ALA A 30 4.84 -36.75 2.93
C ALA A 30 5.67 -37.36 1.79
N GLU A 31 5.04 -37.48 0.62
CA GLU A 31 5.60 -38.15 -0.57
C GLU A 31 5.67 -37.20 -1.77
N LEU A 32 6.65 -37.43 -2.63
CA LEU A 32 6.79 -36.80 -3.93
C LEU A 32 6.55 -37.90 -4.96
N TYR A 33 5.44 -37.84 -5.70
CA TYR A 33 5.12 -38.85 -6.70
C TYR A 33 4.91 -38.24 -8.08
N CYS A 34 5.13 -39.05 -9.11
CA CYS A 34 4.79 -38.67 -10.47
C CYS A 34 3.32 -38.99 -10.76
N ALA A 35 2.54 -38.01 -11.20
CA ALA A 35 1.14 -38.23 -11.52
C ALA A 35 0.91 -39.07 -12.80
N ASP A 36 1.91 -39.15 -13.69
CA ASP A 36 1.77 -39.82 -14.98
C ASP A 36 2.14 -41.31 -14.91
N CYS A 37 3.16 -41.69 -14.12
CA CYS A 37 3.60 -43.08 -13.97
C CYS A 37 3.39 -43.67 -12.56
N GLY A 38 2.94 -42.85 -11.60
CA GLY A 38 2.63 -43.30 -10.24
C GLY A 38 3.85 -43.61 -9.36
N ILE A 39 5.08 -43.41 -9.85
CA ILE A 39 6.27 -43.71 -9.05
C ILE A 39 6.44 -42.69 -7.92
N VAL A 40 6.74 -43.20 -6.73
CA VAL A 40 7.17 -42.38 -5.59
C VAL A 40 8.67 -42.11 -5.72
N ILE A 41 8.99 -40.84 -5.91
CA ILE A 41 10.35 -40.34 -6.15
C ILE A 41 11.06 -40.07 -4.82
N ALA A 42 10.32 -39.59 -3.82
CA ALA A 42 10.82 -39.34 -2.48
C ALA A 42 9.71 -39.59 -1.45
N GLU A 43 10.09 -40.18 -0.32
CA GLU A 43 9.22 -40.46 0.82
C GLU A 43 9.76 -39.74 2.06
N ASN A 44 8.93 -39.60 3.10
CA ASN A 44 9.31 -38.97 4.38
C ASN A 44 9.83 -37.53 4.23
N ILE A 45 9.15 -36.73 3.39
CA ILE A 45 9.49 -35.32 3.21
C ILE A 45 9.22 -34.57 4.52
N VAL A 46 10.28 -34.08 5.13
CA VAL A 46 10.20 -33.26 6.33
C VAL A 46 9.69 -31.86 5.94
N ASP A 47 8.58 -31.44 6.54
CA ASP A 47 8.11 -30.06 6.43
C ASP A 47 9.06 -29.14 7.22
N LEU A 48 9.76 -28.25 6.51
CA LEU A 48 10.61 -27.20 7.09
C LEU A 48 9.81 -25.94 7.45
N GLY A 49 8.49 -25.99 7.28
CA GLY A 49 7.57 -24.94 7.66
C GLY A 49 7.50 -24.71 9.17
N PRO A 50 6.80 -23.65 9.60
CA PRO A 50 6.61 -23.35 11.01
C PRO A 50 5.96 -24.53 11.76
N GLU A 51 6.65 -25.11 12.75
CA GLU A 51 6.11 -26.20 13.59
C GLU A 51 4.86 -25.78 14.41
N TRP A 52 4.55 -24.49 14.43
CA TRP A 52 3.50 -23.91 15.25
C TRP A 52 2.12 -24.09 14.59
N ARG A 53 1.56 -25.30 14.78
CA ARG A 53 0.10 -25.49 14.79
C ARG A 53 -0.43 -24.98 16.13
N SER A 54 -0.77 -23.70 16.19
CA SER A 54 -1.42 -23.09 17.35
C SER A 54 -2.74 -22.49 16.91
N TYR A 55 -3.82 -22.82 17.62
CA TYR A 55 -5.13 -22.24 17.38
C TYR A 55 -5.25 -20.85 18.02
N ASP A 56 -4.48 -20.60 19.08
CA ASP A 56 -4.45 -19.34 19.83
C ASP A 56 -3.03 -18.76 19.96
N GLU A 57 -2.93 -17.44 20.10
CA GLU A 57 -1.66 -16.71 20.25
C GLU A 57 -0.89 -17.12 21.53
N GLU A 58 -1.59 -17.48 22.60
CA GLU A 58 -0.96 -17.98 23.84
C GLU A 58 -0.32 -19.37 23.64
N GLN A 59 -0.97 -20.24 22.87
CA GLN A 59 -0.38 -21.53 22.51
C GLN A 59 0.80 -21.34 21.56
N ALA A 60 0.70 -20.37 20.65
CA ALA A 60 1.79 -20.01 19.75
C ALA A 60 3.02 -19.59 20.55
N SER A 61 2.89 -18.60 21.43
CA SER A 61 4.00 -18.09 22.24
C SER A 61 4.69 -19.16 23.11
N LYS A 62 3.95 -20.14 23.65
CA LYS A 62 4.52 -21.25 24.44
C LYS A 62 5.22 -22.31 23.58
N ARG A 63 4.77 -22.52 22.34
CA ARG A 63 5.33 -23.53 21.42
C ARG A 63 6.48 -22.99 20.57
N ILE A 64 6.56 -21.67 20.40
CA ILE A 64 7.62 -20.99 19.67
C ILE A 64 8.97 -21.22 20.37
N ARG A 65 9.79 -22.12 19.79
CA ARG A 65 11.19 -22.33 20.20
C ARG A 65 12.16 -21.43 19.45
N THR A 66 11.78 -20.99 18.26
CA THR A 66 12.60 -20.13 17.38
C THR A 66 12.21 -18.66 17.53
N GLY A 67 13.05 -17.73 17.08
CA GLY A 67 12.67 -16.31 17.06
C GLY A 67 11.47 -16.01 16.14
N PRO A 68 10.90 -14.79 16.23
CA PRO A 68 9.85 -14.34 15.32
C PRO A 68 10.32 -14.34 13.85
N PRO A 69 9.40 -14.41 12.87
CA PRO A 69 9.78 -14.32 11.47
C PRO A 69 10.50 -13.00 11.17
N MET A 70 11.43 -13.05 10.22
CA MET A 70 12.18 -11.85 9.84
C MET A 70 11.23 -10.79 9.29
N SER A 71 11.27 -9.59 9.85
CA SER A 71 10.48 -8.45 9.35
C SER A 71 11.37 -7.28 8.95
N TYR A 72 11.11 -6.68 7.80
CA TYR A 72 11.91 -5.54 7.33
C TYR A 72 11.68 -4.27 8.14
N ARG A 73 10.64 -4.25 8.98
CA ARG A 73 10.24 -3.14 9.86
C ARG A 73 11.15 -2.95 11.07
N ILE A 74 11.95 -3.96 11.41
CA ILE A 74 12.94 -3.90 12.50
C ILE A 74 14.31 -3.73 11.86
N HIS A 75 15.15 -2.80 12.32
CA HIS A 75 16.48 -2.55 11.74
C HIS A 75 17.29 -3.84 11.52
N ASP A 76 17.41 -4.68 12.56
CA ASP A 76 18.09 -5.98 12.55
C ASP A 76 17.27 -7.14 11.97
N LYS A 77 16.12 -6.84 11.36
CA LYS A 77 15.15 -7.81 10.83
C LYS A 77 14.64 -8.84 11.84
N GLY A 78 14.71 -8.54 13.14
CA GLY A 78 14.29 -9.45 14.20
C GLY A 78 15.37 -10.42 14.69
N LEU A 79 16.63 -10.25 14.27
CA LEU A 79 17.76 -11.04 14.78
C LEU A 79 18.20 -10.63 16.19
N GLY A 80 17.92 -9.38 16.59
CA GLY A 80 18.21 -8.90 17.93
C GLY A 80 17.19 -9.39 18.96
N THR A 81 17.66 -10.05 20.03
CA THR A 81 16.81 -10.39 21.19
C THR A 81 16.77 -9.21 22.17
N PRO A 82 15.60 -8.59 22.42
CA PRO A 82 15.48 -7.60 23.48
C PRO A 82 15.64 -8.32 24.82
N THR A 83 16.69 -7.99 25.59
CA THR A 83 16.89 -8.56 26.94
C THR A 83 15.89 -7.95 27.92
N PRO A 84 14.91 -8.71 28.46
CA PRO A 84 13.96 -8.19 29.42
C PRO A 84 14.62 -8.03 30.80
N GLY A 85 14.37 -6.91 31.50
CA GLY A 85 14.49 -6.86 32.96
C GLY A 85 15.86 -6.61 33.61
N LEU A 86 16.90 -6.15 32.91
CA LEU A 86 18.15 -5.77 33.62
C LEU A 86 18.02 -4.42 34.36
N PRO A 87 18.51 -4.33 35.62
CA PRO A 87 18.47 -3.10 36.42
C PRO A 87 19.22 -1.94 35.73
N ALA A 88 18.76 -0.71 35.95
CA ALA A 88 19.26 0.50 35.26
C ALA A 88 20.80 0.68 35.30
N ARG A 89 21.47 0.10 36.30
CA ARG A 89 22.92 0.16 36.51
C ARG A 89 23.73 -0.62 35.47
N THR A 90 23.20 -1.71 34.91
CA THR A 90 23.82 -2.49 33.82
C THR A 90 23.41 -2.01 32.43
N ARG A 91 22.54 -1.00 32.31
CA ARG A 91 22.18 -0.38 31.03
C ARG A 91 23.38 0.26 30.30
N ARG A 92 24.45 0.64 31.03
CA ARG A 92 25.67 1.23 30.47
C ARG A 92 26.62 0.21 29.81
N LEU A 93 26.43 -1.10 30.03
CA LEU A 93 27.15 -2.15 29.31
C LEU A 93 26.54 -2.44 27.92
N ARG A 94 25.48 -1.70 27.53
CA ARG A 94 24.80 -1.82 26.23
C ARG A 94 25.56 -1.09 25.12
N GLY A 95 26.77 -1.56 24.87
CA GLY A 95 27.61 -1.08 23.78
C GLY A 95 27.84 -2.17 22.74
N ILE A 96 26.81 -2.91 22.31
CA ILE A 96 26.90 -3.39 20.92
C ILE A 96 26.87 -2.09 20.12
N SER A 97 28.02 -1.70 19.58
CA SER A 97 28.18 -0.48 18.81
C SER A 97 27.28 -0.59 17.59
N ILE A 98 26.03 -0.13 17.71
CA ILE A 98 25.12 -0.03 16.58
C ILE A 98 25.77 0.96 15.63
N ASP A 99 26.05 0.51 14.41
CA ASP A 99 26.62 1.34 13.37
C ASP A 99 25.79 2.62 13.21
N SER A 100 26.47 3.72 12.92
CA SER A 100 25.80 5.01 12.71
C SER A 100 24.68 4.92 11.66
N SER A 101 24.87 4.09 10.62
CA SER A 101 23.84 3.78 9.62
C SER A 101 22.62 3.06 10.21
N ASP A 102 22.82 2.09 11.10
CA ASP A 102 21.73 1.31 11.66
C ASP A 102 20.91 2.13 12.67
N LYS A 103 21.55 3.07 13.38
CA LYS A 103 20.83 4.08 14.18
C LYS A 103 19.92 4.94 13.32
N THR A 104 20.41 5.41 12.16
CA THR A 104 19.58 6.21 11.24
C THR A 104 18.43 5.39 10.64
N LEU A 105 18.66 4.10 10.34
CA LEU A 105 17.63 3.19 9.86
C LEU A 105 16.56 2.96 10.94
N ALA A 106 16.96 2.70 12.18
CA ALA A 106 16.02 2.52 13.29
C ALA A 106 15.11 3.74 13.47
N PHE A 107 15.68 4.96 13.44
CA PHE A 107 14.90 6.20 13.53
C PHE A 107 13.93 6.34 12.34
N ALA A 108 14.38 6.04 11.12
CA ALA A 108 13.52 6.12 9.94
C ALA A 108 12.37 5.09 9.96
N LEU A 109 12.61 3.88 10.46
CA LEU A 109 11.57 2.84 10.57
C LEU A 109 10.50 3.22 11.59
N VAL A 110 10.88 3.84 12.71
CA VAL A 110 9.93 4.41 13.68
C VAL A 110 9.13 5.53 13.04
N GLU A 111 9.75 6.39 12.24
CA GLU A 111 9.07 7.49 11.56
C GLU A 111 8.10 6.99 10.48
N ILE A 112 8.47 5.95 9.72
CA ILE A 112 7.57 5.25 8.79
C ILE A 112 6.34 4.72 9.53
N ASP A 113 6.52 4.09 10.69
CA ASP A 113 5.42 3.53 11.45
C ASP A 113 4.51 4.63 12.02
N ARG A 114 5.08 5.69 12.60
CA ARG A 114 4.36 6.87 13.09
C ARG A 114 3.47 7.46 12.00
N MET A 115 4.04 7.74 10.83
CA MET A 115 3.31 8.34 9.71
C MET A 115 2.25 7.40 9.13
N ALA A 116 2.57 6.11 8.99
CA ALA A 116 1.64 5.13 8.46
C ALA A 116 0.47 4.87 9.41
N CYS A 117 0.69 4.84 10.72
CA CYS A 117 -0.36 4.78 11.73
C CYS A 117 -1.27 5.99 11.67
N ALA A 118 -0.71 7.20 11.61
CA ALA A 118 -1.50 8.44 11.52
C ALA A 118 -2.38 8.50 10.25
N LEU A 119 -1.94 7.88 9.15
CA LEU A 119 -2.71 7.78 7.90
C LEU A 119 -3.67 6.59 7.86
N GLY A 120 -3.63 5.69 8.83
CA GLY A 120 -4.39 4.44 8.84
C GLY A 120 -3.99 3.48 7.71
N LEU A 121 -2.69 3.35 7.44
CA LEU A 121 -2.18 2.47 6.39
C LEU A 121 -1.94 1.03 6.90
N PRO A 122 -2.28 0.02 6.09
CA PRO A 122 -2.08 -1.39 6.45
C PRO A 122 -0.60 -1.79 6.55
N ASN A 123 -0.33 -2.89 7.26
CA ASN A 123 1.02 -3.37 7.57
C ASN A 123 1.85 -3.73 6.32
N ASN A 124 1.21 -4.21 5.25
CA ASN A 124 1.85 -4.49 3.97
C ASN A 124 2.53 -3.24 3.37
N ILE A 125 1.90 -2.06 3.46
CA ILE A 125 2.47 -0.80 2.97
C ILE A 125 3.64 -0.36 3.84
N LYS A 126 3.55 -0.55 5.16
CA LYS A 126 4.65 -0.25 6.10
C LYS A 126 5.89 -1.07 5.79
N GLU A 127 5.70 -2.37 5.54
CA GLU A 127 6.79 -3.28 5.22
C GLU A 127 7.40 -2.98 3.84
N ALA A 128 6.56 -2.76 2.82
CA ALA A 128 7.02 -2.36 1.49
C ALA A 128 7.83 -1.04 1.52
N THR A 129 7.38 -0.07 2.34
CA THR A 129 8.08 1.19 2.53
C THR A 129 9.42 0.99 3.24
N SER A 130 9.48 0.09 4.22
CA SER A 130 10.72 -0.29 4.90
C SER A 130 11.74 -0.92 3.94
N VAL A 131 11.27 -1.79 3.04
CA VAL A 131 12.10 -2.38 1.98
C VAL A 131 12.61 -1.31 1.01
N LEU A 132 11.74 -0.39 0.60
CA LEU A 132 12.09 0.72 -0.29
C LEU A 132 13.13 1.64 0.35
N TYR A 133 12.99 1.94 1.64
CA TYR A 133 13.94 2.75 2.41
C TYR A 133 15.32 2.09 2.46
N ARG A 134 15.40 0.79 2.77
CA ARG A 134 16.65 0.03 2.74
C ARG A 134 17.29 0.03 1.35
N LYS A 135 16.49 -0.09 0.28
CA LYS A 135 16.99 0.01 -1.10
C LYS A 135 17.61 1.39 -1.38
N ALA A 136 16.98 2.46 -0.89
CA ALA A 136 17.50 3.81 -1.00
C ALA A 136 18.79 4.02 -0.16
N MET A 137 18.87 3.44 1.04
CA MET A 137 20.08 3.45 1.88
C MET A 137 21.26 2.80 1.16
N LYS A 138 21.06 1.59 0.61
CA LYS A 138 22.11 0.85 -0.11
C LYS A 138 22.66 1.61 -1.32
N ARG A 139 21.83 2.44 -1.96
CA ARG A 139 22.23 3.32 -3.08
C ARG A 139 22.78 4.68 -2.64
N GLY A 140 22.93 4.92 -1.33
CA GLY A 140 23.46 6.19 -0.80
C GLY A 140 22.55 7.41 -1.01
N LEU A 141 21.26 7.22 -1.28
CA LEU A 141 20.34 8.28 -1.72
C LEU A 141 19.79 9.18 -0.60
N ILE A 142 20.22 8.96 0.64
CA ILE A 142 19.63 9.53 1.85
C ILE A 142 20.44 10.72 2.38
N LYS A 143 21.75 10.75 2.10
CA LYS A 143 22.65 11.78 2.60
C LYS A 143 22.20 13.18 2.13
N GLY A 144 22.18 14.13 3.07
CA GLY A 144 21.87 15.54 2.80
C GLY A 144 20.37 15.91 2.75
N ARG A 145 19.47 15.03 3.20
CA ARG A 145 18.01 15.30 3.28
C ARG A 145 17.46 14.93 4.64
N SER A 146 16.33 15.53 5.01
CA SER A 146 15.63 15.12 6.22
C SER A 146 15.02 13.73 6.04
N ILE A 147 14.98 12.98 7.14
CA ILE A 147 14.38 11.65 7.16
C ILE A 147 12.87 11.75 6.93
N GLU A 148 12.21 12.75 7.51
CA GLU A 148 10.78 13.01 7.33
C GLU A 148 10.40 13.23 5.85
N GLU A 149 11.16 14.03 5.10
CA GLU A 149 10.89 14.28 3.68
C GLU A 149 11.00 13.00 2.84
N LEU A 150 12.02 12.18 3.12
CA LEU A 150 12.26 10.92 2.43
C LEU A 150 11.20 9.88 2.75
N VAL A 151 10.86 9.73 4.03
CA VAL A 151 9.84 8.79 4.50
C VAL A 151 8.47 9.15 3.89
N SER A 152 8.11 10.43 3.89
CA SER A 152 6.87 10.91 3.26
C SER A 152 6.79 10.58 1.77
N ALA A 153 7.88 10.82 1.05
CA ALA A 153 7.95 10.54 -0.37
C ALA A 153 7.90 9.04 -0.67
N MET A 154 8.56 8.21 0.14
CA MET A 154 8.53 6.75 0.00
C MET A 154 7.15 6.17 0.33
N LEU A 155 6.50 6.64 1.40
CA LEU A 155 5.12 6.27 1.73
C LEU A 155 4.16 6.62 0.60
N TYR A 156 4.33 7.80 0.00
CA TYR A 156 3.52 8.19 -1.16
C TYR A 156 3.76 7.27 -2.38
N ILE A 157 5.02 6.92 -2.67
CA ILE A 157 5.36 6.00 -3.77
C ILE A 157 4.72 4.63 -3.55
N THR A 158 4.87 4.05 -2.35
CA THR A 158 4.30 2.72 -2.04
C THR A 158 2.78 2.75 -2.05
N CYS A 159 2.15 3.78 -1.48
CA CYS A 159 0.69 3.97 -1.58
C CYS A 159 0.21 3.94 -3.04
N ARG A 160 0.93 4.60 -3.96
CA ARG A 160 0.58 4.56 -5.39
C ARG A 160 0.80 3.20 -6.04
N GLN A 161 1.86 2.48 -5.68
CA GLN A 161 2.15 1.14 -6.20
C GLN A 161 1.07 0.12 -5.78
N TYR A 162 0.66 0.16 -4.51
CA TYR A 162 -0.35 -0.74 -3.96
C TYR A 162 -1.78 -0.28 -4.23
N GLY A 163 -1.96 0.83 -4.94
CA GLY A 163 -3.29 1.34 -5.29
C GLY A 163 -4.12 1.86 -4.12
N VAL A 164 -3.49 2.27 -3.02
CA VAL A 164 -4.14 2.95 -1.90
C VAL A 164 -3.90 4.45 -2.04
N PRO A 165 -4.81 5.21 -2.68
CA PRO A 165 -4.54 6.59 -3.03
C PRO A 165 -4.51 7.51 -1.80
N ARG A 166 -3.40 8.22 -1.66
CA ARG A 166 -3.21 9.31 -0.71
C ARG A 166 -2.84 10.56 -1.48
N THR A 167 -3.20 11.73 -0.99
CA THR A 167 -2.77 12.99 -1.62
C THR A 167 -1.44 13.45 -1.00
N LEU A 168 -0.66 14.22 -1.76
CA LEU A 168 0.58 14.79 -1.21
C LEU A 168 0.31 15.78 -0.07
N LYS A 169 -0.89 16.41 -0.03
CA LYS A 169 -1.30 17.30 1.05
C LYS A 169 -1.49 16.54 2.36
N GLU A 170 -2.15 15.38 2.31
CA GLU A 170 -2.31 14.49 3.47
C GLU A 170 -0.98 13.98 4.01
N MET A 171 -0.02 13.70 3.12
CA MET A 171 1.34 13.33 3.54
C MET A 171 2.03 14.49 4.26
N ALA A 172 1.87 15.73 3.75
CA ALA A 172 2.47 16.92 4.33
C ALA A 172 1.89 17.27 5.71
N GLU A 173 0.59 17.05 5.91
CA GLU A 173 -0.07 17.24 7.22
C GLU A 173 0.55 16.37 8.31
N VAL A 174 0.94 15.14 7.99
CA VAL A 174 1.49 14.18 8.96
C VAL A 174 3.01 14.32 9.14
N SER A 175 3.73 14.69 8.08
CA SER A 175 5.19 14.64 8.06
C SER A 175 5.90 15.87 8.64
N ARG A 176 5.16 16.91 9.05
CA ARG A 176 5.71 18.20 9.52
C ARG A 176 6.64 18.90 8.51
N SER A 177 6.70 18.42 7.26
CA SER A 177 7.56 18.94 6.21
C SER A 177 6.73 19.65 5.13
N PRO A 178 7.25 20.73 4.54
CA PRO A 178 6.52 21.48 3.53
C PRO A 178 6.31 20.65 2.25
N LEU A 179 5.12 20.79 1.65
CA LEU A 179 4.70 20.07 0.42
C LEU A 179 5.74 20.14 -0.72
N LYS A 180 6.39 21.29 -0.90
CA LYS A 180 7.41 21.52 -1.94
C LYS A 180 8.61 20.56 -1.79
N LYS A 181 9.06 20.33 -0.56
CA LYS A 181 10.20 19.45 -0.28
C LYS A 181 9.83 17.98 -0.48
N ILE A 182 8.65 17.57 -0.02
CA ILE A 182 8.12 16.21 -0.25
C ILE A 182 8.01 15.92 -1.75
N ARG A 183 7.48 16.87 -2.54
CA ARG A 183 7.39 16.73 -4.01
C ARG A 183 8.77 16.61 -4.66
N ARG A 184 9.76 17.39 -4.20
CA ARG A 184 11.15 17.30 -4.70
C ARG A 184 11.78 15.95 -4.37
N ALA A 185 11.59 15.45 -3.14
CA ALA A 185 12.06 14.14 -2.71
C ALA A 185 11.39 13.01 -3.52
N TYR A 186 10.09 13.10 -3.76
CA TYR A 186 9.33 12.16 -4.60
C TYR A 186 9.90 12.07 -6.02
N ILE A 187 10.05 13.20 -6.72
CA ILE A 187 10.59 13.23 -8.09
C ILE A 187 12.01 12.65 -8.12
N PHE A 188 12.82 13.00 -7.12
CA PHE A 188 14.18 12.48 -7.01
C PHE A 188 14.20 10.96 -6.84
N LEU A 189 13.39 10.42 -5.93
CA LEU A 189 13.35 8.99 -5.65
C LEU A 189 12.88 8.20 -6.86
N LEU A 190 11.87 8.69 -7.60
CA LEU A 190 11.44 8.06 -8.85
C LEU A 190 12.57 7.96 -9.88
N ARG A 191 13.31 9.05 -10.09
CA ARG A 191 14.41 9.08 -11.05
C ARG A 191 15.57 8.17 -10.64
N ARG A 192 15.94 8.15 -9.35
CA ARG A 192 17.11 7.40 -8.86
C ARG A 192 16.84 5.93 -8.56
N LEU A 193 15.60 5.57 -8.26
CA LEU A 193 15.17 4.19 -8.06
C LEU A 193 14.59 3.55 -9.32
N GLU A 194 14.47 4.33 -10.41
CA GLU A 194 13.97 3.89 -11.73
C GLU A 194 12.57 3.27 -11.64
N ILE A 195 11.75 3.81 -10.74
CA ILE A 195 10.39 3.33 -10.53
C ILE A 195 9.49 3.97 -11.57
N LYS A 196 8.89 3.15 -12.43
CA LYS A 196 7.86 3.58 -13.37
C LYS A 196 6.50 3.51 -12.67
N LEU A 197 5.83 4.65 -12.53
CA LEU A 197 4.46 4.75 -12.03
C LEU A 197 3.55 5.21 -13.17
N ALA A 198 2.43 4.51 -13.35
CA ALA A 198 1.33 5.00 -14.18
C ALA A 198 0.81 6.36 -13.65
N PRO A 199 0.06 7.14 -14.45
CA PRO A 199 -0.72 8.28 -13.96
C PRO A 199 -1.64 7.87 -12.79
N ALA A 200 -2.08 8.83 -11.97
CA ALA A 200 -2.96 8.51 -10.85
C ALA A 200 -4.41 8.47 -11.32
N ASP A 201 -5.09 7.35 -11.10
CA ASP A 201 -6.47 7.19 -11.51
C ASP A 201 -7.42 7.98 -10.58
N PRO A 202 -8.29 8.84 -11.11
CA PRO A 202 -9.24 9.62 -10.31
C PRO A 202 -10.25 8.73 -9.57
N ALA A 203 -10.68 7.63 -10.21
CA ALA A 203 -11.64 6.68 -9.66
C ALA A 203 -11.22 6.11 -8.29
N ARG A 204 -9.92 5.90 -8.07
CA ARG A 204 -9.43 5.35 -6.80
C ARG A 204 -9.70 6.29 -5.61
N TYR A 205 -9.80 7.60 -5.84
CA TYR A 205 -10.03 8.57 -4.76
C TYR A 205 -11.50 8.63 -4.30
N ILE A 206 -12.45 8.23 -5.15
CA ILE A 206 -13.89 8.36 -4.90
C ILE A 206 -14.32 7.66 -3.60
N PRO A 207 -14.05 6.36 -3.37
CA PRO A 207 -14.58 5.67 -2.20
C PRO A 207 -14.21 6.36 -0.89
N ARG A 208 -12.98 6.87 -0.83
CA ARG A 208 -12.45 7.53 0.36
C ARG A 208 -13.03 8.92 0.59
N PHE A 209 -13.21 9.70 -0.47
CA PHE A 209 -13.86 11.01 -0.36
C PHE A 209 -15.34 10.86 0.00
N CYS A 210 -16.05 9.91 -0.59
CA CYS A 210 -17.44 9.59 -0.21
C CYS A 210 -17.55 9.18 1.26
N SER A 211 -16.65 8.31 1.75
CA SER A 211 -16.62 7.93 3.16
C SER A 211 -16.34 9.10 4.11
N LYS A 212 -15.45 10.02 3.74
CA LYS A 212 -15.18 11.24 4.54
C LYS A 212 -16.34 12.24 4.53
N LEU A 213 -17.12 12.28 3.45
CA LEU A 213 -18.30 13.15 3.30
C LEU A 213 -19.58 12.52 3.88
N GLY A 214 -19.55 11.24 4.26
CA GLY A 214 -20.72 10.51 4.74
C GLY A 214 -21.80 10.32 3.66
N LEU A 215 -21.39 10.10 2.41
CA LEU A 215 -22.29 9.89 1.27
C LEU A 215 -22.73 8.42 1.16
N SER A 216 -23.92 8.21 0.61
CA SER A 216 -24.47 6.88 0.36
C SER A 216 -23.68 6.08 -0.69
N ALA A 217 -23.85 4.75 -0.66
CA ALA A 217 -23.17 3.85 -1.59
C ALA A 217 -23.61 4.08 -3.05
N GLU A 218 -24.85 4.50 -3.27
CA GLU A 218 -25.41 4.83 -4.58
C GLU A 218 -24.67 6.01 -5.24
N ILE A 219 -24.36 7.06 -4.48
CA ILE A 219 -23.62 8.23 -4.98
C ILE A 219 -22.19 7.84 -5.35
N ARG A 220 -21.57 6.97 -4.55
CA ARG A 220 -20.23 6.44 -4.83
C ARG A 220 -20.22 5.68 -6.15
N GLU A 221 -21.23 4.86 -6.42
CA GLU A 221 -21.36 4.10 -7.65
C GLU A 221 -21.61 5.02 -8.86
N LYS A 222 -22.57 5.95 -8.76
CA LYS A 222 -22.82 6.96 -9.80
C LYS A 222 -21.58 7.78 -10.12
N ALA A 223 -20.82 8.22 -9.11
CA ALA A 223 -19.57 8.96 -9.33
C ALA A 223 -18.51 8.13 -10.08
N MET A 224 -18.47 6.81 -9.86
CA MET A 224 -17.57 5.91 -10.57
C MET A 224 -18.01 5.72 -12.03
N VAL A 225 -19.31 5.58 -12.29
CA VAL A 225 -19.87 5.50 -13.65
C VAL A 225 -19.56 6.77 -14.44
N ILE A 226 -19.81 7.95 -13.86
CA ILE A 226 -19.48 9.25 -14.48
C ILE A 226 -18.01 9.35 -14.90
N LEU A 227 -17.08 8.78 -14.12
CA LEU A 227 -15.67 8.77 -14.49
C LEU A 227 -15.30 7.71 -15.52
N GLN A 228 -16.04 6.60 -15.59
CA GLN A 228 -15.86 5.59 -16.62
C GLN A 228 -16.32 6.13 -17.99
N ASP A 229 -17.41 6.89 -18.01
CA ASP A 229 -17.97 7.48 -19.23
C ASP A 229 -17.10 8.62 -19.82
N ASP A 230 -16.16 9.22 -19.07
CA ASP A 230 -15.24 10.27 -19.59
C ASP A 230 -14.12 9.70 -20.50
N ASP A 231 -14.07 8.38 -20.73
CA ASP A 231 -13.14 7.66 -21.63
C ASP A 231 -11.64 8.02 -21.45
N GLY A 232 -11.26 8.50 -20.26
CA GLY A 232 -9.88 8.93 -19.98
C GLY A 232 -9.45 10.21 -20.71
N THR A 233 -10.36 10.90 -21.41
CA THR A 233 -10.07 12.15 -22.14
C THR A 233 -9.72 13.30 -21.19
N GLY A 234 -10.25 13.32 -19.96
CA GLY A 234 -9.81 14.22 -18.90
C GLY A 234 -8.33 14.05 -18.54
N MET A 235 -7.82 12.81 -18.57
CA MET A 235 -6.40 12.52 -18.33
C MET A 235 -5.53 13.04 -19.49
N ALA A 236 -6.02 12.93 -20.74
CA ALA A 236 -5.32 13.40 -21.94
C ALA A 236 -5.11 14.93 -21.96
N LYS A 237 -6.01 15.70 -21.35
CA LYS A 237 -5.86 17.16 -21.20
C LYS A 237 -5.02 17.58 -19.98
N GLY A 238 -4.38 16.63 -19.29
CA GLY A 238 -3.51 16.92 -18.16
C GLY A 238 -4.24 17.38 -16.90
N TRP A 239 -5.52 17.01 -16.74
CA TRP A 239 -6.28 17.40 -15.56
C TRP A 239 -5.77 16.70 -14.31
N GLY A 240 -5.77 17.44 -13.20
CA GLY A 240 -5.41 16.88 -11.91
C GLY A 240 -6.44 15.83 -11.45
N PRO A 241 -6.03 14.58 -11.16
CA PRO A 241 -6.95 13.47 -10.88
C PRO A 241 -7.78 13.67 -9.61
N ILE A 242 -7.29 14.49 -8.68
CA ILE A 242 -8.02 14.83 -7.45
C ILE A 242 -9.20 15.76 -7.77
N GLY A 243 -8.99 16.74 -8.66
CA GLY A 243 -10.03 17.70 -9.04
C GLY A 243 -11.14 17.05 -9.87
N THR A 244 -10.78 16.12 -10.76
CA THR A 244 -11.76 15.36 -11.55
C THR A 244 -12.57 14.41 -10.67
N ALA A 245 -11.94 13.71 -9.72
CA ALA A 245 -12.66 12.89 -8.74
C ALA A 245 -13.63 13.72 -7.88
N ALA A 246 -13.20 14.90 -7.41
CA ALA A 246 -14.05 15.80 -6.64
C ALA A 246 -15.24 16.33 -7.45
N ALA A 247 -15.02 16.68 -8.73
CA ALA A 247 -16.09 17.13 -9.61
C ALA A 247 -17.09 16.00 -9.94
N ALA A 248 -16.62 14.77 -10.18
CA ALA A 248 -17.50 13.63 -10.40
C ALA A 248 -18.39 13.33 -9.18
N ILE A 249 -17.84 13.42 -7.97
CA ILE A 249 -18.63 13.29 -6.73
C ILE A 249 -19.67 14.41 -6.64
N TYR A 250 -19.30 15.65 -6.96
CA TYR A 250 -20.23 16.77 -6.94
C TYR A 250 -21.40 16.56 -7.92
N ILE A 251 -21.13 16.13 -9.15
CA ILE A 251 -22.17 15.78 -10.13
C ILE A 251 -23.08 14.68 -9.57
N ALA A 252 -22.51 13.60 -9.02
CA ALA A 252 -23.27 12.49 -8.46
C ALA A 252 -24.17 12.91 -7.28
N THR A 253 -23.70 13.84 -6.43
CA THR A 253 -24.51 14.40 -5.33
C THR A 253 -25.68 15.24 -5.83
N VAL A 254 -25.47 16.03 -6.90
CA VAL A 254 -26.54 16.85 -7.50
C VAL A 254 -27.61 15.96 -8.16
N LEU A 255 -27.19 14.91 -8.88
CA LEU A 255 -28.10 13.98 -9.54
C LEU A 255 -28.91 13.11 -8.56
N SER A 256 -28.40 12.85 -7.36
CA SER A 256 -29.03 11.94 -6.39
C SER A 256 -29.85 12.65 -5.31
N GLY A 257 -29.89 13.98 -5.30
CA GLY A 257 -30.63 14.76 -4.31
C GLY A 257 -29.93 14.95 -2.95
N GLU A 258 -28.85 14.24 -2.66
CA GLU A 258 -28.03 14.44 -1.45
C GLU A 258 -26.96 15.53 -1.69
N TYR A 259 -27.39 16.79 -1.72
CA TYR A 259 -26.48 17.90 -2.02
C TYR A 259 -25.40 18.10 -0.94
N ARG A 260 -24.16 18.31 -1.39
CA ARG A 260 -23.04 18.77 -0.57
C ARG A 260 -22.47 20.05 -1.15
N THR A 261 -22.07 20.97 -0.26
CA THR A 261 -21.47 22.22 -0.71
C THR A 261 -20.11 21.97 -1.37
N GLU A 262 -19.79 22.74 -2.40
CA GLU A 262 -18.47 22.69 -3.05
C GLU A 262 -17.32 22.92 -2.04
N LYS A 263 -17.59 23.71 -0.99
CA LYS A 263 -16.64 23.99 0.10
C LYS A 263 -16.29 22.73 0.89
N GLU A 264 -17.30 21.94 1.25
CA GLU A 264 -17.12 20.67 1.97
C GLU A 264 -16.30 19.68 1.14
N ILE A 265 -16.66 19.54 -0.14
CA ILE A 265 -15.95 18.65 -1.06
C ILE A 265 -14.50 19.12 -1.27
N ALA A 266 -14.29 20.42 -1.47
CA ALA A 266 -12.96 21.02 -1.62
C ALA A 266 -12.07 20.78 -0.40
N LYS A 267 -12.63 20.89 0.80
CA LYS A 267 -11.91 20.62 2.05
C LYS A 267 -11.48 19.15 2.15
N VAL A 268 -12.36 18.22 1.80
CA VAL A 268 -12.07 16.77 1.85
C VAL A 268 -11.06 16.35 0.78
N ALA A 269 -11.21 16.85 -0.45
CA ALA A 269 -10.32 16.55 -1.57
C ALA A 269 -8.96 17.27 -1.45
N GLY A 270 -8.89 18.34 -0.65
CA GLY A 270 -7.74 19.22 -0.58
C GLY A 270 -7.54 20.00 -1.88
N THR A 271 -8.62 20.44 -2.52
CA THR A 271 -8.62 21.27 -3.75
C THR A 271 -9.25 22.63 -3.49
N THR A 272 -9.26 23.52 -4.48
CA THR A 272 -9.99 24.78 -4.39
C THR A 272 -11.38 24.64 -5.00
N GLU A 273 -12.35 25.41 -4.49
CA GLU A 273 -13.74 25.45 -4.99
C GLU A 273 -13.78 25.75 -6.50
N ILE A 274 -12.96 26.71 -6.95
CA ILE A 274 -12.84 27.09 -8.37
C ILE A 274 -12.42 25.89 -9.23
N THR A 275 -11.49 25.05 -8.75
CA THR A 275 -11.06 23.86 -9.48
C THR A 275 -12.22 22.87 -9.67
N ILE A 276 -13.08 22.71 -8.66
CA ILE A 276 -14.24 21.82 -8.75
C ILE A 276 -15.24 22.39 -9.76
N ARG A 277 -15.52 23.71 -9.71
CA ARG A 277 -16.43 24.39 -10.65
C ARG A 277 -15.98 24.29 -12.10
N ASP A 278 -14.71 24.54 -12.37
CA ASP A 278 -14.18 24.49 -13.73
C ASP A 278 -14.30 23.08 -14.28
N ARG A 279 -13.94 22.06 -13.48
CA ARG A 279 -14.03 20.64 -13.88
C ARG A 279 -15.47 20.18 -14.01
N TYR A 280 -16.37 20.63 -13.15
CA TYR A 280 -17.81 20.37 -13.24
C TYR A 280 -18.35 20.85 -14.59
N LYS A 281 -18.10 22.11 -14.97
CA LYS A 281 -18.57 22.67 -16.23
C LYS A 281 -18.05 21.89 -17.43
N GLU A 282 -16.80 21.45 -17.39
CA GLU A 282 -16.21 20.69 -18.49
C GLU A 282 -16.74 19.25 -18.57
N LEU A 283 -16.97 18.56 -17.44
CA LEU A 283 -17.54 17.21 -17.42
C LEU A 283 -18.99 17.23 -17.89
N VAL A 284 -19.80 18.18 -17.42
CA VAL A 284 -21.21 18.34 -17.83
C VAL A 284 -21.33 18.59 -19.33
N LYS A 285 -20.49 19.48 -19.88
CA LYS A 285 -20.46 19.77 -21.32
C LYS A 285 -20.08 18.57 -22.19
N ARG A 286 -19.36 17.59 -21.64
CA ARG A 286 -18.88 16.42 -22.40
C ARG A 286 -19.86 15.27 -22.35
N LEU A 287 -20.34 14.99 -21.15
CA LEU A 287 -21.25 13.89 -20.89
C LEU A 287 -22.70 14.24 -21.27
N ASN A 288 -22.94 15.46 -21.80
CA ASN A 288 -24.27 15.99 -22.14
C ASN A 288 -25.29 15.75 -21.01
N ILE A 289 -24.84 15.86 -19.77
CA ILE A 289 -25.73 15.64 -18.63
C ILE A 289 -26.54 16.92 -18.46
N ASP A 290 -27.85 16.84 -18.63
CA ASP A 290 -28.77 17.94 -18.32
C ASP A 290 -28.91 18.09 -16.80
N VAL A 291 -27.84 18.57 -16.15
CA VAL A 291 -27.88 18.93 -14.75
C VAL A 291 -28.54 20.30 -14.65
N LEU A 292 -29.82 20.34 -14.27
CA LEU A 292 -30.43 21.56 -13.75
C LEU A 292 -29.63 21.96 -12.51
N SER A 293 -28.77 22.97 -12.66
CA SER A 293 -28.02 23.54 -11.54
C SER A 293 -29.00 23.97 -10.45
N PRO A 294 -28.73 23.74 -9.16
CA PRO A 294 -29.51 24.37 -8.11
C PRO A 294 -29.29 25.88 -8.23
N SER A 295 -30.29 26.59 -8.77
CA SER A 295 -30.54 27.98 -8.42
C SER A 295 -30.65 28.05 -6.90
N GLY A 296 -30.26 29.16 -6.29
CA GLY A 296 -30.09 29.35 -4.84
C GLY A 296 -31.31 29.07 -3.94
N ASP A 297 -32.37 28.48 -4.47
CA ASP A 297 -33.60 28.08 -3.80
C ASP A 297 -33.75 26.56 -3.94
N GLY A 298 -33.57 25.83 -2.84
CA GLY A 298 -33.56 24.36 -2.79
C GLY A 298 -34.84 23.67 -3.26
N LYS A 299 -35.07 23.63 -4.57
CA LYS A 299 -36.10 22.81 -5.22
C LYS A 299 -35.48 21.97 -6.33
N PHE A 300 -35.60 20.65 -6.17
CA PHE A 300 -35.23 19.65 -7.15
C PHE A 300 -36.40 19.43 -8.12
N LEU A 301 -36.15 19.60 -9.42
CA LEU A 301 -36.98 19.00 -10.46
C LEU A 301 -36.14 17.85 -11.05
N GLY A 302 -36.71 16.64 -11.00
CA GLY A 302 -36.01 15.41 -11.37
C GLY A 302 -35.53 15.42 -12.81
N VAL A 303 -34.39 14.77 -13.05
CA VAL A 303 -33.88 14.55 -14.40
C VAL A 303 -33.52 13.07 -14.54
N GLY A 304 -34.16 12.44 -15.52
CA GLY A 304 -33.78 11.14 -16.04
C GLY A 304 -32.60 11.27 -16.99
N ILE A 305 -31.74 10.27 -16.96
CA ILE A 305 -30.69 10.06 -17.96
C ILE A 305 -31.41 9.76 -19.28
N VAL A 306 -31.10 10.53 -20.34
CA VAL A 306 -31.49 10.21 -21.73
C VAL A 306 -30.52 9.18 -22.29
#